data_AF-A0A2V8S2K6-F1
#
_entry.id   AF-A0A2V8S2K6-F1
#
_cell.length_a   1.000
_cell.length_b   1.000
_cell.length_c   1.000
_cell.angle_alpha   90.00
_cell.angle_beta   90.00
_cell.angle_gamma   90.00
#
_symmetry.space_group_name_H-M   'P 1'
#
loop_
_entity.id
_entity.type
_entity.pdbx_description
1 polymer ?
#
loop_
_entity_poly.entity_id
_entity_poly.type
_entity_poly.pdbx_seq_one_letter_code
_entity_poly.pdbx_strand_id
1 'polypeptide(L)' 'MPHKAGDSWVIEIPDEMAQAMGVSSGSVAVLHAAQGAIEVEVLPPPSPELDESVRRIHDKYKDAFEEMKRLGD' A
#
# COMPACT_ATOMS: atom_id res chain seq x y z
N MET A 1 -9.38 -0.41 4.05
CA MET A 1 -9.46 -1.55 5.01
C MET A 1 -8.04 -1.99 5.37
N PRO A 2 -7.77 -2.46 6.61
CA PRO A 2 -6.44 -2.94 6.99
C PRO A 2 -6.03 -4.16 6.16
N HIS A 3 -4.80 -4.17 5.63
CA HIS A 3 -4.23 -5.29 4.90
C HIS A 3 -3.08 -5.90 5.70
N LYS A 4 -3.08 -7.23 5.88
CA LYS A 4 -1.97 -7.93 6.52
C LYS A 4 -0.82 -8.08 5.51
N ALA A 5 0.37 -7.65 5.89
CA ALA A 5 1.60 -7.77 5.11
C ALA A 5 2.69 -8.41 5.99
N GLY A 6 2.85 -9.73 5.90
CA GLY A 6 3.74 -10.48 6.78
C GLY A 6 3.29 -10.38 8.24
N ASP A 7 4.18 -9.86 9.09
CA ASP A 7 3.93 -9.62 10.52
C ASP A 7 3.45 -8.19 10.82
N SER A 8 3.15 -7.42 9.77
CA SER A 8 2.69 -6.04 9.84
C SER A 8 1.27 -5.87 9.30
N TRP A 9 0.62 -4.77 9.67
CA TRP A 9 -0.62 -4.31 9.05
C TRP A 9 -0.41 -2.98 8.34
N VAL A 10 -0.91 -2.87 7.12
CA VAL A 10 -0.94 -1.62 6.36
C VAL A 10 -2.35 -1.06 6.39
N ILE A 11 -2.48 0.21 6.77
CA ILE A 11 -3.75 0.91 6.89
C ILE A 11 -3.65 2.23 6.13
N GLU A 12 -4.63 2.50 5.28
CA GLU A 12 -4.81 3.81 4.66
C GLU A 12 -5.14 4.85 5.73
N ILE A 13 -4.42 5.97 5.75
CA ILE A 13 -4.72 7.08 6.65
C ILE A 13 -5.82 7.92 5.99
N PRO A 14 -7.00 8.07 6.61
CA PRO A 14 -8.04 8.95 6.09
C PRO A 14 -7.55 10.40 5.99
N ASP A 15 -8.01 11.16 5.00
CA ASP A 15 -7.55 12.53 4.77
C ASP A 15 -7.68 13.44 6.00
N GLU A 16 -8.78 13.30 6.75
CA GLU A 16 -9.02 14.04 8.00
C GLU A 16 -7.91 13.77 9.05
N MET A 17 -7.47 12.51 9.16
CA MET A 17 -6.39 12.13 10.06
C MET A 17 -5.03 12.57 9.52
N ALA A 18 -4.80 12.46 8.21
CA ALA A 18 -3.57 12.91 7.57
C ALA A 18 -3.35 14.40 7.82
N GLN A 19 -4.41 15.21 7.68
CA GLN A 19 -4.39 16.63 7.99
C GLN A 19 -4.10 16.91 9.47
N ALA A 20 -4.77 16.18 10.38
CA ALA A 20 -4.55 16.33 11.82
C ALA A 20 -3.12 15.95 12.26
N MET A 21 -2.50 14.99 11.56
CA MET A 21 -1.13 14.53 11.82
C MET A 21 -0.05 15.36 11.09
N GLY A 22 -0.45 16.25 10.17
CA GLY A 22 0.48 17.03 9.36
C GLY A 22 1.25 16.19 8.33
N VAL A 23 0.67 15.10 7.85
CA VAL A 23 1.23 14.23 6.80
C VAL A 23 0.47 14.38 5.49
N SER A 24 1.05 13.92 4.39
CA SER A 24 0.43 14.04 3.06
C SER A 24 -0.79 13.14 2.91
N SER A 25 -1.84 13.63 2.25
CA SER A 25 -2.97 12.80 1.79
C SER A 25 -2.47 11.62 0.95
N GLY A 26 -3.10 10.45 1.13
CA GLY A 26 -2.65 9.20 0.52
C GLY A 26 -1.45 8.52 1.21
N SER A 27 -0.99 9.05 2.35
CA SER A 27 -0.04 8.34 3.21
C SER A 27 -0.68 7.08 3.80
N VAL A 28 0.15 6.09 4.09
CA VAL A 28 -0.27 4.83 4.72
C VAL A 28 0.47 4.63 6.04
N ALA A 29 -0.22 4.06 7.02
CA ALA A 29 0.36 3.64 8.28
C ALA A 29 0.73 2.16 8.21
N VAL A 30 1.98 1.84 8.55
CA VAL A 30 2.46 0.48 8.77
C VAL A 30 2.54 0.25 10.27
N LEU A 31 1.80 -0.75 10.74
CA LEU A 31 1.77 -1.18 12.12
C LEU A 31 2.59 -2.47 12.25
N HIS A 32 3.63 -2.48 13.07
CA HIS A 32 4.39 -3.70 13.35
C HIS A 32 4.47 -3.97 14.85
N ALA A 33 4.40 -5.24 15.22
CA ALA A 33 4.55 -5.67 16.60
C ALA A 33 6.03 -5.71 16.96
N ALA A 34 6.43 -4.91 17.95
CA ALA A 34 7.80 -4.87 18.46
C ALA A 34 7.78 -4.85 19.98
N GLN A 35 8.45 -5.82 20.62
CA GLN A 35 8.70 -5.85 22.06
C GLN A 35 7.43 -5.70 22.94
N GLY A 36 6.31 -6.28 22.53
CA GLY A 36 5.04 -6.19 23.25
C GLY A 36 4.28 -4.88 23.04
N ALA A 37 4.74 -4.01 22.13
CA ALA A 37 4.07 -2.80 21.68
C ALA A 37 3.72 -2.89 20.18
N ILE A 38 2.86 -1.98 19.75
CA ILE A 38 2.62 -1.70 18.34
C ILE A 38 3.38 -0.41 18.01
N GLU A 39 4.35 -0.53 17.11
CA GLU A 39 5.02 0.60 16.51
C GLU A 39 4.30 1.00 15.23
N VAL A 40 4.34 2.31 14.92
CA VAL A 40 3.68 2.88 13.75
C VAL A 40 4.70 3.63 12.92
N GLU A 41 4.82 3.27 11.67
CA GLU A 41 5.58 3.99 10.65
C GLU A 41 4.60 4.60 9.64
N VAL A 42 4.76 5.89 9.33
CA VAL A 42 3.93 6.56 8.31
C VAL A 42 4.76 6.68 7.03
N LEU A 43 4.30 6.02 5.98
CA LEU A 43 4.90 6.11 4.66
C LEU A 43 4.20 7.20 3.85
N PRO A 44 4.96 8.07 3.16
CA PRO A 44 4.37 9.06 2.27
C PRO A 44 3.64 8.39 1.11
N PRO A 45 2.73 9.10 0.42
CA PRO A 45 2.13 8.60 -0.80
C PRO A 45 3.23 8.25 -1.82
N PRO A 46 2.98 7.24 -2.68
CA PRO A 46 3.93 6.86 -3.72
C PRO A 46 4.24 8.06 -4.63
N SER A 47 5.47 8.13 -5.12
CA SER A 47 5.84 9.18 -6.07
C SER A 47 5.09 8.98 -7.40
N PRO A 48 4.81 10.07 -8.16
CA PRO A 48 4.19 9.96 -9.47
C PRO A 48 4.96 9.02 -10.41
N GLU A 49 6.29 9.03 -10.33
CA GLU A 49 7.18 8.17 -11.12
C GLU A 49 6.98 6.68 -10.80
N LEU A 50 6.81 6.36 -9.51
CA LEU A 50 6.54 4.99 -9.06
C LEU A 50 5.16 4.53 -9.53
N ASP A 51 4.15 5.39 -9.42
CA ASP A 51 2.79 5.14 -9.90
C ASP A 51 2.77 4.88 -11.41
N GLU A 52 3.47 5.69 -12.20
CA GLU A 52 3.59 5.50 -13.65
C GLU A 52 4.31 4.20 -14.00
N SER A 53 5.36 3.86 -13.26
CA SER A 53 6.09 2.60 -13.45
C SER A 53 5.20 1.40 -13.18
N VAL A 54 4.46 1.40 -12.07
CA VAL A 54 3.52 0.33 -11.72
C VAL A 54 2.41 0.21 -12.76
N ARG A 55 1.81 1.34 -13.20
CA ARG A 55 0.79 1.33 -14.27
C ARG A 55 1.33 0.75 -15.57
N ARG A 56 2.53 1.13 -15.98
CA ARG A 56 3.16 0.62 -17.21
C ARG A 56 3.41 -0.88 -17.15
N ILE A 57 3.87 -1.38 -16.00
CA ILE A 57 4.09 -2.81 -15.78
C ILE A 57 2.75 -3.55 -15.80
N HIS A 58 1.74 -3.03 -15.09
CA HIS A 58 0.39 -3.58 -15.10
C HIS A 58 -0.15 -3.67 -16.54
N ASP A 59 -0.13 -2.59 -17.29
CA ASP A 59 -0.68 -2.54 -18.65
C ASP A 59 0.07 -3.46 -19.62
N LYS A 60 1.40 -3.60 -19.44
CA LYS A 60 2.22 -4.51 -20.24
C LYS A 60 1.85 -5.99 -20.02
N TYR A 61 1.49 -6.36 -18.79
CA TYR A 61 1.31 -7.78 -18.42
C TYR A 61 -0.13 -8.16 -18.09
N LYS A 62 -1.08 -7.22 -18.16
CA LYS A 62 -2.48 -7.44 -17.80
C LYS A 62 -3.06 -8.68 -18.49
N ASP A 63 -2.88 -8.78 -19.81
CA ASP A 63 -3.41 -9.89 -20.59
C ASP A 63 -2.80 -11.24 -20.19
N ALA A 64 -1.51 -11.26 -19.83
CA ALA A 64 -0.84 -12.46 -19.35
C ALA A 64 -1.38 -12.88 -17.97
N PHE A 65 -1.61 -11.94 -17.06
CA PHE A 65 -2.23 -12.22 -15.75
C PHE A 65 -3.68 -12.71 -15.88
N GLU A 66 -4.48 -12.14 -16.78
CA GLU A 66 -5.84 -12.60 -17.01
C GLU A 66 -5.88 -14.01 -17.62
N GLU A 67 -4.95 -14.32 -18.52
CA GLU A 67 -4.83 -15.66 -19.10
C GLU A 67 -4.38 -16.70 -18.06
N MET A 68 -3.43 -16.38 -17.18
CA MET A 68 -3.03 -17.25 -16.07
C MET A 68 -4.20 -17.52 -15.12
N LYS A 69 -4.96 -16.47 -14.76
CA LYS A 69 -6.16 -16.58 -13.92
C LYS A 69 -7.26 -17.42 -14.57
N ARG A 70 -7.40 -17.36 -15.90
CA ARG A 70 -8.35 -18.20 -16.67
C ARG A 70 -7.94 -19.68 -16.63
N LEU A 71 -6.64 -19.96 -16.65
CA LEU A 71 -6.08 -21.30 -16.67
C LEU A 71 -6.07 -21.97 -15.28
N GLY A 72 -6.37 -21.23 -14.22
CA GLY A 72 -6.58 -21.78 -12.87
C GLY A 72 -5.33 -21.87 -12.00
N ASP A 73 -4.29 -21.08 -12.32
CA ASP A 73 -3.11 -20.83 -11.48
C ASP A 73 -3.35 -19.63 -10.54
#